data_AF-L0RXQ2-F1
#
_entry.id   AF-L0RXQ2-F1
#
_cell.length_a   1.000
_cell.length_b   1.000
_cell.length_c   1.000
_cell.angle_alpha   90.00
_cell.angle_beta   90.00
_cell.angle_gamma   90.00
#
_symmetry.space_group_name_H-M   'P 1'
#
loop_
_entity.id
_entity.type
_entity.pdbx_description
1 polymer ?
#
loop_
_entity_poly.entity_id
_entity_poly.type
_entity_poly.pdbx_seq_one_letter_code
_entity_poly.pdbx_strand_id
1 'polypeptide(L)' 'MEARNATDDRTLRDLFFYLKEELQDIKLYQSLILLVDTLRQTLSKLPLISQEMANKIMNTFLDTIPHPLKQKLLLCA' A
#
# COMPACT_ATOMS: atom_id res chain seq x y z
N MET A 1 -21.52 1.79 -42.45
CA MET A 1 -20.36 2.64 -42.14
C MET A 1 -20.23 2.71 -40.62
N GLU A 2 -20.09 1.56 -39.95
CA GLU A 2 -20.20 1.47 -38.48
C GLU A 2 -19.04 0.72 -37.82
N ALA A 3 -18.10 0.20 -38.60
CA ALA A 3 -16.88 -0.44 -38.09
C ALA A 3 -15.75 0.56 -37.77
N ARG A 4 -16.01 1.87 -37.89
CA ARG A 4 -15.00 2.95 -37.68
C ARG A 4 -15.16 3.72 -36.36
N ASN A 5 -16.09 3.30 -35.50
CA ASN A 5 -16.17 3.80 -34.11
C ASN A 5 -15.46 2.87 -33.10
N ALA A 6 -14.81 1.80 -33.57
CA ALA A 6 -14.07 0.86 -32.73
C ALA A 6 -12.69 1.36 -32.28
N THR A 7 -12.35 2.62 -32.57
CA THR A 7 -11.14 3.29 -32.08
C THR A 7 -11.58 4.43 -31.16
N ASP A 8 -12.21 4.06 -30.05
CA ASP A 8 -12.61 5.02 -29.04
C ASP A 8 -11.37 5.44 -28.25
N ASP A 9 -10.79 6.58 -28.61
CA ASP A 9 -9.68 7.23 -27.90
C ASP A 9 -9.99 7.45 -26.41
N ARG A 10 -11.27 7.39 -26.01
CA ARG A 10 -11.69 7.43 -24.60
C ARG A 10 -11.28 6.17 -23.85
N THR A 11 -11.28 5.00 -24.49
CA THR A 11 -10.90 3.73 -23.84
C THR A 11 -9.44 3.72 -23.35
N LEU A 12 -8.51 4.25 -24.16
CA LEU A 12 -7.09 4.29 -23.79
C LEU A 12 -6.84 5.36 -22.72
N ARG A 13 -7.54 6.49 -22.82
CA ARG A 13 -7.50 7.55 -21.81
C ARG A 13 -8.05 7.03 -20.48
N ASP A 14 -9.20 6.39 -20.48
CA ASP A 14 -9.83 5.84 -19.28
C ASP A 14 -8.95 4.75 -18.66
N LEU A 15 -8.37 3.87 -19.48
CA LEU A 15 -7.37 2.90 -19.02
C LEU A 15 -6.16 3.58 -18.37
N PHE A 16 -5.63 4.66 -18.94
CA PHE A 16 -4.52 5.42 -18.33
C PHE A 16 -4.92 6.04 -16.99
N PHE A 17 -6.14 6.58 -16.86
CA PHE A 17 -6.64 7.12 -15.60
C PHE A 17 -6.79 6.03 -14.53
N TYR A 18 -7.38 4.88 -14.88
CA TYR A 18 -7.46 3.71 -13.98
C TYR A 18 -6.07 3.23 -13.57
N LEU A 19 -5.16 3.02 -14.53
CA LEU A 19 -3.79 2.60 -14.23
C LEU A 19 -3.06 3.62 -13.35
N LYS A 20 -3.29 4.93 -13.51
CA LYS A 20 -2.70 5.96 -12.66
C LYS A 20 -3.19 5.86 -11.21
N GLU A 21 -4.48 5.61 -10.99
CA GLU A 21 -5.06 5.44 -9.65
C GLU A 21 -4.51 4.16 -8.99
N GLU A 22 -4.50 3.04 -9.71
CA GLU A 22 -3.91 1.78 -9.25
C GLU A 22 -2.42 1.94 -8.93
N LEU A 23 -1.66 2.67 -9.76
CA LEU A 23 -0.24 2.97 -9.50
C LEU A 23 -0.05 3.85 -8.25
N GLN A 24 -1.00 4.71 -7.89
CA GLN A 24 -0.93 5.48 -6.64
C GLN A 24 -1.18 4.59 -5.43
N ASP A 25 -2.12 3.66 -5.52
CA ASP A 25 -2.39 2.71 -4.44
C ASP A 25 -1.22 1.71 -4.26
N ILE A 26 -0.57 1.26 -5.35
CA ILE A 26 0.68 0.49 -5.30
C ILE A 26 1.80 1.26 -4.56
N LYS A 27 1.95 2.56 -4.84
CA LYS A 27 2.96 3.39 -4.17
C LYS A 27 2.67 3.55 -2.66
N LEU A 28 1.39 3.65 -2.29
CA LEU A 28 0.99 3.73 -0.89
C LEU A 28 1.31 2.43 -0.14
N TYR A 29 0.97 1.28 -0.73
CA TYR A 29 1.28 -0.04 -0.20
C TYR A 29 2.79 -0.23 0.00
N GLN A 30 3.60 0.06 -1.03
CA GLN A 30 5.06 -0.03 -0.96
C GLN A 30 5.65 0.89 0.12
N SER A 31 5.14 2.11 0.24
CA SER A 31 5.57 3.07 1.26
C SER A 31 5.26 2.58 2.68
N LEU A 32 4.10 1.96 2.88
CA LEU A 32 3.70 1.38 4.16
C LEU A 32 4.57 0.17 4.54
N ILE A 33 4.88 -0.70 3.58
CA ILE A 33 5.84 -1.81 3.81
C ILE A 33 7.20 -1.27 4.25
N LEU A 34 7.72 -0.25 3.56
CA LEU A 34 9.01 0.34 3.90
C LEU A 34 9.01 0.97 5.30
N LEU A 35 7.90 1.61 5.70
CA LEU A 35 7.76 2.15 7.05
C LEU A 35 7.73 1.04 8.12
N VAL A 36 6.99 -0.04 7.87
CA VAL A 36 6.91 -1.19 8.79
C VAL A 36 8.28 -1.88 8.93
N ASP A 37 9.00 -2.06 7.82
CA ASP A 37 10.34 -2.66 7.86
C ASP A 37 11.36 -1.73 8.55
N THR A 38 11.30 -0.43 8.28
CA THR A 38 12.15 0.57 8.95
C THR A 38 11.91 0.58 10.46
N LEU A 39 10.64 0.49 10.89
CA LEU A 39 10.29 0.37 12.31
C LEU A 39 10.88 -0.90 12.92
N ARG A 40 10.74 -2.04 12.26
CA ARG A 40 11.31 -3.32 12.72
C ARG A 40 12.82 -3.27 12.87
N GLN A 41 13.52 -2.71 11.87
CA GLN A 41 14.97 -2.52 11.91
C GLN A 41 15.40 -1.53 13.00
N THR A 42 14.59 -0.52 13.29
CA THR A 42 14.85 0.43 14.36
C THR A 42 14.74 -0.27 15.72
N LEU A 43 13.69 -1.07 15.92
CA LEU A 43 13.49 -1.84 17.15
C LEU A 43 14.61 -2.87 17.39
N SER A 44 15.11 -3.53 16.34
CA SER A 44 16.20 -4.50 16.47
C SER A 44 17.56 -3.89 16.83
N LYS A 45 17.75 -2.59 16.54
CA LYS A 45 18.97 -1.84 16.88
C LYS A 45 18.94 -1.29 18.31
N LEU A 46 17.80 -1.34 19.00
CA LEU A 46 17.66 -0.84 20.36
C LEU A 46 17.95 -1.96 21.37
N PRO A 47 19.13 -1.95 22.05
CA PRO A 47 19.54 -3.06 22.93
C PRO A 47 18.66 -3.20 24.18
N LEU A 48 17.84 -2.19 24.49
CA LEU A 48 16.92 -2.17 25.63
C LEU A 48 15.59 -2.90 25.33
N ILE A 49 15.30 -3.22 24.07
CA ILE A 49 14.04 -3.81 23.65
C ILE A 49 14.24 -5.31 23.44
N SER A 50 13.54 -6.12 24.24
CA SER A 50 13.50 -7.57 24.01
C SER A 50 12.72 -7.91 22.73
N GLN A 51 13.00 -9.07 22.13
CA GLN A 51 12.27 -9.54 20.95
C GLN A 51 10.75 -9.60 21.19
N GLU A 52 10.34 -10.03 22.38
CA GLU A 52 8.92 -10.09 22.76
C GLU A 52 8.29 -8.69 22.82
N MET A 53 8.99 -7.71 23.39
CA MET A 53 8.54 -6.32 23.43
C MET A 53 8.48 -5.71 22.02
N ALA A 54 9.48 -5.99 21.17
CA ALA A 54 9.48 -5.54 19.79
C ALA A 54 8.26 -6.09 19.02
N ASN A 55 7.95 -7.38 19.18
CA ASN A 55 6.76 -7.99 18.56
C ASN A 55 5.47 -7.37 19.09
N LYS A 56 5.38 -7.09 20.40
CA LYS A 56 4.21 -6.42 20.98
C LYS A 56 4.02 -5.00 20.43
N ILE A 57 5.10 -4.24 20.28
CA ILE A 57 5.08 -2.91 19.66
C ILE A 57 4.62 -3.01 18.21
N MET A 58 5.17 -3.95 17.43
CA MET A 58 4.78 -4.15 16.03
C MET A 58 3.30 -4.51 15.88
N ASN A 59 2.80 -5.45 16.69
CA ASN A 59 1.39 -5.85 16.65
C ASN A 59 0.47 -4.69 17.05
N THR A 60 0.81 -3.97 18.12
CA THR A 60 0.05 -2.79 18.57
C THR A 60 0.04 -1.71 17.49
N PHE A 61 1.18 -1.44 16.87
CA PHE A 61 1.29 -0.47 15.78
C PHE A 61 0.38 -0.85 14.61
N LEU A 62 0.45 -2.10 14.13
CA LEU A 62 -0.41 -2.60 13.05
C LEU A 62 -1.90 -2.56 13.43
N ASP A 63 -2.25 -2.85 14.67
CA ASP A 63 -3.62 -2.78 15.17
C ASP A 63 -4.16 -1.35 15.21
N THR A 64 -3.31 -0.36 15.52
CA THR A 64 -3.68 1.06 15.55
C THR A 64 -3.80 1.71 14.16
N ILE A 65 -3.38 1.04 13.08
CA ILE A 65 -3.55 1.58 11.73
C ILE A 65 -5.04 1.81 11.46
N PRO A 66 -5.45 3.01 11.01
CA PRO A 66 -6.84 3.32 10.74
C PRO A 66 -7.48 2.35 9.74
N HIS A 67 -8.74 2.00 9.98
CA HIS A 67 -9.50 1.08 9.10
C HIS A 67 -9.48 1.46 7.61
N PRO A 68 -9.59 2.74 7.21
CA PRO A 68 -9.51 3.13 5.80
C PRO A 68 -8.16 2.78 5.14
N LEU A 69 -7.06 2.86 5.90
CA LEU A 69 -5.73 2.48 5.44
C LEU A 69 -5.61 0.96 5.32
N LYS A 70 -6.16 0.20 6.29
CA LYS A 70 -6.21 -1.27 6.23
C LYS A 70 -7.01 -1.77 5.03
N GLN A 71 -8.15 -1.13 4.74
CA GLN A 71 -8.97 -1.46 3.56
C GLN A 71 -8.22 -1.22 2.25
N LYS A 72 -7.55 -0.07 2.11
CA LYS A 72 -6.70 0.21 0.95
C LYS A 72 -5.57 -0.80 0.79
N LEU A 73 -4.94 -1.23 1.89
CA LEU A 73 -3.89 -2.25 1.86
C LEU A 73 -4.41 -3.62 1.41
N LEU A 74 -5.61 -4.03 1.82
CA LEU A 74 -6.22 -5.31 1.43
C LEU A 74 -6.64 -5.34 -0.04
N LEU A 75 -6.95 -4.19 -0.63
CA LEU A 75 -7.33 -4.07 -2.04
C LEU A 75 -6.11 -4.09 -2.98
N CYS A 76 -4.89 -3.91 -2.45
CA CYS A 76 -3.64 -3.93 -3.21
C CYS A 76 -2.91 -5.29 -3.21
N ALA A 77 -3.43 -6.29 -2.49
CA ALA A 77 -2.81 -7.62 -2.33
C ALA A 77 -3.52 -8.67 -3.19
#